data_AF-A0A965QKK1-F1
#
_entry.id   AF-A0A965QKK1-F1
#
_cell.length_a   1.000
_cell.length_b   1.000
_cell.length_c   1.000
_cell.angle_alpha   90.00
_cell.angle_beta   90.00
_cell.angle_gamma   90.00
#
_symmetry.space_group_name_H-M   'P 1'
#
loop_
_entity.id
_entity.type
_entity.pdbx_description
1 polymer ?
#
loop_
_entity_poly.entity_id
_entity_poly.type
_entity_poly.pdbx_seq_one_letter_code
_entity_poly.pdbx_strand_id
1 'polypeptide(L)'
;MRFHFKKALIGVLLMMFLGACACNSNRQTQSPRVDASATKSTTDSTQGFTGEGCARTGCSGNLCAPEGQPVVSTCVWKEEYACYKSARCEKQSDGKCSWTPSQSLSSCLDAAKSSQ
;
A
#
# COMPACT_ATOMS: atom_id res chain seq x y z
N MET A 1 -66.49 38.99 -2.27
CA MET A 1 -66.97 38.14 -3.38
C MET A 1 -65.83 37.23 -3.81
N ARG A 2 -66.06 35.91 -3.75
CA ARG A 2 -65.14 34.84 -4.19
C ARG A 2 -65.12 34.75 -5.70
N PHE A 3 -64.08 35.22 -6.38
CA PHE A 3 -63.72 34.86 -7.75
C PHE A 3 -62.26 35.33 -7.93
N HIS A 4 -61.28 34.63 -8.49
CA HIS A 4 -61.28 33.75 -9.65
C HIS A 4 -60.13 32.73 -9.54
N PHE A 5 -60.53 31.47 -9.39
CA PHE A 5 -59.80 30.31 -9.91
C PHE A 5 -59.72 30.47 -11.44
N LYS A 6 -58.56 30.19 -12.04
CA LYS A 6 -58.22 30.24 -13.49
C LYS A 6 -57.64 31.57 -13.97
N LYS A 7 -56.31 31.58 -14.13
CA LYS A 7 -55.50 32.24 -15.17
C LYS A 7 -54.04 31.83 -14.94
N ALA A 8 -53.76 30.53 -15.01
CA ALA A 8 -52.80 30.02 -15.99
C ALA A 8 -52.62 30.96 -17.19
N LEU A 9 -51.38 31.13 -17.64
CA LEU A 9 -50.88 32.12 -18.60
C LEU A 9 -50.63 33.52 -18.01
N ILE A 10 -49.40 33.76 -17.55
CA ILE A 10 -48.59 35.00 -17.64
C ILE A 10 -47.47 34.84 -16.61
N GLY A 11 -46.21 34.72 -17.04
CA GLY A 11 -45.05 34.75 -16.13
C GLY A 11 -44.07 33.57 -16.24
N VAL A 12 -44.00 32.89 -17.38
CA VAL A 12 -42.91 31.97 -17.77
C VAL A 12 -41.60 32.75 -18.06
N LEU A 13 -41.27 33.80 -17.29
CA LEU A 13 -40.22 34.76 -17.68
C LEU A 13 -39.42 35.42 -16.54
N LEU A 14 -39.07 34.66 -15.49
CA LEU A 14 -37.97 34.99 -14.57
C LEU A 14 -37.43 33.66 -14.02
N MET A 15 -36.62 32.90 -14.78
CA MET A 15 -35.16 33.03 -14.82
C MET A 15 -34.57 33.38 -13.45
N MET A 16 -34.09 32.34 -12.75
CA MET A 16 -33.09 32.31 -11.66
C MET A 16 -33.52 31.45 -10.46
N PHE A 17 -33.48 30.13 -10.60
CA PHE A 17 -33.01 29.27 -9.51
C PHE A 17 -32.07 28.22 -10.09
N LEU A 18 -30.83 28.68 -10.24
CA LEU A 18 -29.63 27.86 -10.31
C LEU A 18 -29.62 26.92 -9.10
N GLY A 19 -29.72 25.62 -9.35
CA GLY A 19 -29.70 24.61 -8.30
C GLY A 19 -29.91 23.21 -8.83
N ALA A 20 -29.20 22.86 -9.91
CA ALA A 20 -29.20 21.50 -10.44
C ALA A 20 -28.52 20.55 -9.43
N CYS A 21 -29.31 19.95 -8.54
CA CYS A 21 -28.93 18.73 -7.84
C CYS A 21 -28.96 17.56 -8.84
N ALA A 22 -28.00 17.52 -9.75
CA ALA A 22 -27.79 16.36 -10.62
C ALA A 22 -27.03 15.28 -9.85
N CYS A 23 -27.69 14.57 -8.95
CA CYS A 23 -27.25 13.22 -8.56
C CYS A 23 -27.68 12.26 -9.67
N ASN A 24 -26.98 12.34 -10.82
CA ASN A 24 -27.13 11.41 -11.91
C ASN A 24 -26.62 10.04 -11.46
N SER A 25 -27.50 9.05 -11.45
CA SER A 25 -27.12 7.66 -11.33
C SER A 25 -26.23 7.26 -12.51
N ASN A 26 -25.09 6.68 -12.18
CA ASN A 26 -24.34 5.76 -13.01
C ASN A 26 -23.60 6.35 -14.23
N ARG A 27 -22.33 6.73 -14.01
CA ARG A 27 -21.29 6.50 -15.02
C ARG A 27 -19.91 6.35 -14.37
N GLN A 28 -19.56 5.09 -14.12
CA GLN A 28 -18.21 4.53 -14.18
C GLN A 28 -17.05 5.54 -14.16
N THR A 29 -16.62 5.94 -12.97
CA THR A 29 -15.17 6.06 -12.76
C THR A 29 -14.64 4.64 -12.71
N GLN A 30 -13.88 4.31 -13.74
CA GLN A 30 -13.23 3.02 -13.94
C GLN A 30 -12.48 2.62 -12.67
N SER A 31 -13.03 1.66 -11.95
CA SER A 31 -12.20 0.73 -11.19
C SER A 31 -11.34 0.01 -12.23
N PRO A 32 -10.01 0.06 -12.16
CA PRO A 32 -9.18 -0.70 -13.09
C PRO A 32 -9.56 -2.16 -12.91
N ARG A 33 -10.05 -2.76 -14.00
CA ARG A 33 -10.20 -4.20 -14.09
C ARG A 33 -8.81 -4.75 -13.78
N VAL A 34 -8.70 -5.53 -12.70
CA VAL A 34 -7.60 -6.46 -12.53
C VAL A 34 -7.77 -7.50 -13.62
N ASP A 35 -7.26 -7.17 -14.80
CA ASP A 35 -7.14 -8.14 -15.87
C ASP A 35 -6.31 -9.30 -15.33
N ALA A 36 -6.93 -10.47 -15.33
CA ALA A 36 -6.25 -11.74 -15.17
C ALA A 36 -5.28 -11.88 -16.35
N SER A 37 -4.10 -11.30 -16.22
CA SER A 37 -2.99 -11.45 -17.14
C SER A 37 -1.76 -11.71 -16.31
N ALA A 38 -1.24 -12.92 -16.44
CA ALA A 38 0.05 -13.31 -15.93
C ALA A 38 1.12 -12.36 -16.48
N THR A 39 1.43 -11.32 -15.72
CA THR A 39 2.61 -10.49 -15.91
C THR A 39 3.23 -10.30 -14.54
N LYS A 40 4.32 -11.03 -14.34
CA LYS A 40 5.29 -10.95 -13.26
C LYS A 40 5.59 -9.48 -12.92
N SER A 41 4.95 -8.96 -11.86
CA SER A 41 5.26 -7.64 -11.28
C SER A 41 6.73 -7.62 -10.89
N THR A 42 7.54 -7.07 -11.77
CA THR A 42 8.91 -6.66 -11.46
C THR A 42 8.86 -5.15 -11.41
N THR A 43 9.30 -4.57 -10.28
CA THR A 43 9.42 -3.12 -10.00
C THR A 43 8.30 -2.52 -9.14
N ASP A 44 8.22 -2.98 -7.88
CA ASP A 44 7.81 -2.15 -6.74
C ASP A 44 9.07 -1.70 -6.00
N SER A 45 9.64 -0.57 -6.44
CA SER A 45 10.85 0.02 -5.88
C SER A 45 10.56 0.71 -4.55
N THR A 46 10.25 -0.06 -3.51
CA THR A 46 10.42 0.25 -2.07
C THR A 46 10.49 -1.04 -1.23
N GLN A 47 10.40 -2.22 -1.84
CA GLN A 47 10.70 -3.49 -1.18
C GLN A 47 12.21 -3.72 -1.24
N GLY A 48 12.89 -3.52 -0.11
CA GLY A 48 14.33 -3.68 -0.07
C GLY A 48 14.76 -5.09 -0.50
N PHE A 49 15.99 -5.16 -1.03
CA PHE A 49 16.54 -6.27 -1.80
C PHE A 49 16.30 -7.67 -1.19
N THR A 50 15.26 -8.38 -1.65
CA THR A 50 15.08 -9.81 -1.45
C THR A 50 15.62 -10.57 -2.66
N GLY A 51 16.52 -11.51 -2.44
CA GLY A 51 17.02 -12.41 -3.47
C GLY A 51 16.03 -13.52 -3.80
N GLU A 52 16.24 -14.22 -4.92
CA GLU A 52 15.31 -15.25 -5.42
C GLU A 52 15.06 -16.37 -4.40
N GLY A 53 13.78 -16.59 -4.08
CA GLY A 53 13.32 -17.64 -3.17
C GLY A 53 13.48 -17.33 -1.67
N CYS A 54 13.83 -16.10 -1.31
CA CYS A 54 13.89 -15.63 0.07
C CYS A 54 12.99 -14.42 0.29
N ALA A 55 12.32 -14.36 1.43
CA ALA A 55 11.41 -13.29 1.81
C ALA A 55 11.68 -12.78 3.22
N ARG A 56 11.44 -11.49 3.42
CA ARG A 56 11.43 -10.89 4.76
C ARG A 56 10.16 -11.29 5.49
N THR A 57 10.31 -11.67 6.75
CA THR A 57 9.24 -12.17 7.59
C THR A 57 9.46 -11.77 9.05
N GLY A 58 8.68 -12.32 9.97
CA GLY A 58 8.55 -11.81 11.34
C GLY A 58 7.65 -10.58 11.41
N CYS A 59 7.03 -10.34 12.56
CA CYS A 59 6.04 -9.28 12.73
C CYS A 59 6.63 -7.87 12.44
N SER A 60 7.93 -7.69 12.70
CA SER A 60 8.65 -6.44 12.49
C SER A 60 9.54 -6.45 11.23
N GLY A 61 9.43 -7.49 10.38
CA GLY A 61 10.28 -7.63 9.18
C GLY A 61 11.75 -7.91 9.48
N ASN A 62 12.05 -8.44 10.67
CA ASN A 62 13.40 -8.66 11.20
C ASN A 62 13.98 -10.04 10.86
N LEU A 63 13.21 -10.92 10.22
CA LEU A 63 13.63 -12.27 9.85
C LEU A 63 13.74 -12.40 8.33
N CYS A 64 14.67 -13.24 7.88
CA CYS A 64 14.80 -13.65 6.49
C CYS A 64 14.56 -15.15 6.42
N ALA A 65 13.63 -15.59 5.57
CA ALA A 65 13.21 -16.99 5.46
C ALA A 65 12.92 -17.37 4.01
N PRO A 66 12.81 -18.67 3.68
CA PRO A 66 12.35 -19.08 2.36
C PRO A 66 10.98 -18.50 2.02
N GLU A 67 10.82 -18.11 0.77
CA GLU A 67 9.52 -17.68 0.24
C GLU A 67 8.48 -18.80 0.42
N GLY A 68 7.25 -18.44 0.78
CA GLY A 68 6.19 -19.40 1.10
C GLY A 68 6.32 -20.09 2.47
N GLN A 69 7.39 -19.84 3.22
CA GLN A 69 7.60 -20.35 4.58
C GLN A 69 7.86 -19.18 5.57
N PRO A 70 6.88 -18.27 5.75
CA PRO A 70 7.06 -17.15 6.66
C PRO A 70 7.22 -17.62 8.10
N VAL A 71 8.19 -17.04 8.80
CA VAL A 71 8.43 -17.30 10.22
C VAL A 71 7.70 -16.26 11.03
N VAL A 72 6.78 -16.71 11.88
CA VAL A 72 6.07 -15.83 12.81
C VAL A 72 6.93 -15.58 14.05
N SER A 73 7.05 -14.31 14.44
CA SER A 73 7.71 -13.88 15.67
C SER A 73 6.72 -13.14 16.56
N THR A 74 7.11 -12.89 17.81
CA THR A 74 6.40 -11.90 18.64
C THR A 74 6.48 -10.51 17.97
N CYS A 75 5.46 -9.69 18.19
CA CYS A 75 5.35 -8.33 17.64
C CYS A 75 6.07 -7.30 18.52
N VAL A 76 7.31 -7.58 18.88
CA VAL A 76 8.17 -6.64 19.60
C VAL A 76 8.88 -5.75 18.58
N TRP A 77 8.91 -4.44 18.85
CA TRP A 77 9.74 -3.51 18.10
C TRP A 77 11.03 -3.24 18.86
N LYS A 78 12.15 -3.25 18.12
CA LYS A 78 13.44 -2.76 18.59
C LYS A 78 14.09 -1.92 17.50
N GLU A 79 14.88 -0.93 17.89
CA GLU A 79 15.49 0.00 16.94
C GLU A 79 16.40 -0.70 15.92
N GLU A 80 17.09 -1.77 16.32
CA GLU A 80 17.93 -2.53 15.39
C GLU A 80 17.15 -3.18 14.24
N TYR A 81 15.84 -3.38 14.40
CA TYR A 81 15.02 -3.98 13.33
C TYR A 81 14.84 -3.03 12.14
N ALA A 82 14.99 -1.72 12.34
CA ALA A 82 14.99 -0.75 11.24
C ALA A 82 16.13 -1.02 10.23
N CYS A 83 17.26 -1.56 10.68
CA CYS A 83 18.41 -1.88 9.83
C CYS A 83 18.11 -2.97 8.80
N TYR A 84 17.18 -3.88 9.09
CA TYR A 84 16.80 -4.96 8.16
C TYR A 84 15.92 -4.48 7.00
N LYS A 85 15.37 -3.27 7.06
CA LYS A 85 14.59 -2.67 5.96
C LYS A 85 15.43 -2.46 4.70
N SER A 86 16.71 -2.15 4.85
CA SER A 86 17.65 -1.96 3.73
C SER A 86 18.60 -3.15 3.54
N ALA A 87 18.62 -4.11 4.47
CA ALA A 87 19.44 -5.32 4.36
C ALA A 87 18.98 -6.23 3.20
N ARG A 88 19.93 -6.98 2.64
CA ARG A 88 19.63 -8.00 1.63
C ARG A 88 19.19 -9.29 2.31
N CYS A 89 18.03 -9.82 1.93
CA CYS A 89 17.54 -11.13 2.39
C CYS A 89 17.62 -12.10 1.22
N GLU A 90 18.62 -12.98 1.22
CA GLU A 90 18.90 -13.87 0.09
C GLU A 90 19.54 -15.17 0.54
N LYS A 91 19.65 -16.11 -0.40
CA LYS A 91 20.26 -17.42 -0.17
C LYS A 91 21.76 -17.26 0.02
N GLN A 92 22.29 -17.78 1.11
CA GLN A 92 23.71 -17.78 1.44
C GLN A 92 24.44 -18.98 0.82
N SER A 93 25.76 -19.06 1.01
CA SER A 93 26.59 -20.15 0.49
C SER A 93 26.23 -21.54 1.03
N ASP A 94 25.56 -21.60 2.18
CA ASP A 94 25.01 -22.83 2.78
C ASP A 94 23.64 -23.24 2.21
N GLY A 95 23.13 -22.48 1.24
CA GLY A 95 21.84 -22.72 0.61
C GLY A 95 20.62 -22.24 1.39
N LYS A 96 20.80 -21.61 2.56
CA LYS A 96 19.70 -21.11 3.41
C LYS A 96 19.46 -19.61 3.20
N CYS A 97 18.22 -19.17 3.37
CA CYS A 97 17.90 -17.75 3.40
C CYS A 97 18.40 -17.12 4.69
N SER A 98 19.20 -16.06 4.58
CA SER A 98 19.66 -15.26 5.72
C SER A 98 19.93 -13.83 5.28
N TRP A 99 20.16 -12.94 6.25
CA TRP A 99 20.60 -11.58 5.99
C TRP A 99 22.04 -11.57 5.48
N THR A 100 22.27 -10.96 4.32
CA THR A 100 23.63 -10.81 3.79
C THR A 100 24.40 -9.80 4.62
N PRO A 101 25.58 -10.17 5.16
CA PRO A 101 26.44 -9.23 5.84
C PRO A 101 26.87 -8.11 4.90
N SER A 102 26.73 -6.87 5.35
CA SER A 102 27.26 -5.69 4.66
C SER A 102 27.75 -4.68 5.69
N GLN A 103 28.69 -3.82 5.28
CA GLN A 103 29.16 -2.73 6.13
C GLN A 103 28.01 -1.82 6.58
N SER A 104 27.03 -1.58 5.69
CA SER A 104 25.86 -0.76 6.01
C SER A 104 24.98 -1.40 7.09
N LEU A 105 24.78 -2.72 7.03
CA LEU A 105 24.00 -3.46 8.01
C LEU A 105 24.72 -3.48 9.37
N SER A 106 26.02 -3.81 9.39
CA SER A 106 26.79 -3.86 10.64
C SER A 106 26.84 -2.50 11.32
N SER A 107 27.15 -1.42 10.59
CA SER A 107 27.20 -0.07 11.16
C SER A 107 25.84 0.40 11.69
N CYS A 108 24.74 0.07 11.00
CA CYS A 108 23.40 0.40 11.50
C CYS A 108 23.07 -0.36 12.79
N LEU A 109 23.35 -1.66 12.83
CA LEU A 109 23.10 -2.49 14.00
C LEU A 109 23.93 -2.01 15.21
N ASP A 110 25.18 -1.61 14.99
CA ASP A 110 26.04 -1.12 16.07
C ASP A 110 25.56 0.25 16.58
N ALA A 111 25.16 1.17 15.70
CA ALA A 111 24.57 2.44 16.10
C ALA A 111 23.27 2.27 16.91
N ALA A 112 22.42 1.31 16.52
CA ALA A 112 21.18 0.99 17.22
C ALA A 112 21.41 0.37 18.61
N LYS A 113 22.50 -0.40 18.80
CA LYS A 113 22.89 -0.93 20.12
C LYS A 113 23.44 0.16 21.05
N SER A 114 24.18 1.13 20.51
CA SER A 114 24.76 2.22 21.30
C SER A 114 23.76 3.29 21.75
N SER A 115 22.52 3.24 21.26
CA SER A 115 21.44 4.18 21.58
C SER A 115 20.44 3.62 22.62
N GLN A 116 20.77 2.47 23.22
CA GLN A 116 20.00 1.78 24.28
C GLN A 116 20.75 1.90 25.61
#